data_AF-A0A3B8HY70-F1
#
_entry.id   AF-A0A3B8HY70-F1
#
_cell.length_a   1.000
_cell.length_b   1.000
_cell.length_c   1.000
_cell.angle_alpha   90.00
_cell.angle_beta   90.00
_cell.angle_gamma   90.00
#
_symmetry.space_group_name_H-M   'P 1'
#
loop_
_entity.id
_entity.type
_entity.pdbx_description
1 polymer ?
#
loop_
_entity_poly.entity_id
_entity_poly.type
_entity_poly.pdbx_seq_one_letter_code
_entity_poly.pdbx_strand_id
1 'polypeptide(L)'
;MNLSFLAKSNGTTLQDHISDVLQAVVAIQKIYKQEYPEEWWTALRYAALLHDLGKIDPAFQKKLEERKVTQSLPHSILSIFLIQPDNLPFTGDQKEIRQIILSAVAFHHWR
;
A
#
# COMPACT_ATOMS: atom_id res chain seq x y z
N MET A 1 10.67 22.89 1.73
CA MET A 1 9.30 22.47 2.12
C MET A 1 9.39 21.04 2.61
N ASN A 2 8.97 20.75 3.84
CA ASN A 2 8.81 19.38 4.29
C ASN A 2 7.54 18.84 3.62
N LEU A 3 7.68 18.00 2.59
CA LEU A 3 6.54 17.39 1.90
C LEU A 3 6.11 16.14 2.70
N SER A 4 5.43 16.34 3.82
CA SER A 4 4.80 15.24 4.55
C SER A 4 3.40 15.01 4.00
N PHE A 5 3.20 13.94 3.23
CA PHE A 5 1.87 13.52 2.77
C PHE A 5 1.07 12.94 3.93
N LEU A 6 -0.22 13.25 4.02
CA LEU A 6 -1.14 12.70 5.00
C LEU A 6 -1.83 11.43 4.47
N ALA A 7 -1.99 10.44 5.35
CA ALA A 7 -2.83 9.27 5.06
C ALA A 7 -4.25 9.40 5.62
N LYS A 8 -4.43 10.21 6.68
CA LYS A 8 -5.69 10.40 7.41
C LYS A 8 -5.86 11.87 7.79
N SER A 9 -7.12 12.30 7.95
CA SER A 9 -7.48 13.70 8.27
C SER A 9 -7.18 14.11 9.72
N ASN A 10 -6.81 13.17 10.58
CA ASN A 10 -6.36 13.41 11.95
C ASN A 10 -4.86 13.76 12.06
N GLY A 11 -4.16 13.91 10.93
CA GLY A 11 -2.74 14.25 10.88
C GLY A 11 -1.79 13.06 10.79
N THR A 12 -2.28 11.81 10.74
CA THR A 12 -1.40 10.66 10.49
C THR A 12 -0.74 10.79 9.12
N THR A 13 0.59 10.77 9.09
CA THR A 13 1.35 10.84 7.83
C THR A 13 1.25 9.53 7.05
N LEU A 14 1.52 9.58 5.75
CA LEU A 14 1.60 8.40 4.90
C LEU A 14 2.69 7.44 5.38
N GLN A 15 3.83 7.98 5.81
CA GLN A 15 4.93 7.19 6.36
C GLN A 15 4.51 6.46 7.63
N ASP A 16 3.88 7.15 8.58
CA ASP A 16 3.43 6.55 9.84
C ASP A 16 2.39 5.46 9.58
N HIS A 17 1.41 5.74 8.71
CA HIS A 17 0.38 4.76 8.36
C HIS A 17 0.96 3.50 7.69
N ILE A 18 1.91 3.65 6.76
CA ILE A 18 2.59 2.51 6.15
C ILE A 18 3.40 1.72 7.20
N SER A 19 4.10 2.42 8.10
CA SER A 19 4.84 1.80 9.21
C SER A 19 3.91 0.98 10.10
N ASP A 20 2.76 1.52 10.50
CA ASP A 20 1.77 0.82 11.32
C ASP A 20 1.25 -0.47 10.65
N VAL A 21 0.94 -0.42 9.35
CA VAL A 21 0.49 -1.60 8.60
C VAL A 21 1.61 -2.64 8.50
N LEU A 22 2.86 -2.23 8.25
CA LEU A 22 4.00 -3.15 8.23
C LEU A 22 4.25 -3.80 9.60
N GLN A 23 4.09 -3.05 10.70
CA GLN A 23 4.17 -3.61 12.05
C GLN A 23 3.06 -4.63 12.32
N ALA A 24 1.85 -4.38 11.81
CA ALA A 24 0.75 -5.36 11.88
C ALA A 24 1.10 -6.65 11.11
N VAL A 25 1.69 -6.53 9.91
CA VAL A 25 2.18 -7.69 9.16
C VAL A 25 3.22 -8.48 9.97
N VAL A 26 4.17 -7.81 10.62
CA VAL A 26 5.17 -8.46 11.48
C VAL A 26 4.51 -9.18 12.67
N ALA A 27 3.51 -8.56 13.30
CA ALA A 27 2.79 -9.16 14.42
C ALA A 27 2.04 -10.43 13.99
N ILE A 28 1.35 -10.39 12.85
CA ILE A 28 0.64 -11.54 12.27
C ILE A 28 1.64 -12.64 11.87
N GLN A 29 2.77 -12.26 11.23
CA GLN A 29 3.82 -13.20 10.85
C GLN A 29 4.35 -13.97 12.05
N LYS A 30 4.54 -13.34 13.20
CA LYS A 30 5.01 -14.04 14.42
C LYS A 30 4.08 -15.17 14.85
N ILE A 31 2.77 -15.04 14.61
CA ILE A 31 1.76 -16.03 14.98
C ILE A 31 1.69 -17.14 13.93
N TYR A 32 1.65 -16.77 12.65
CA TYR A 32 1.34 -17.69 11.55
C TYR A 32 2.56 -18.09 10.70
N LYS A 33 3.79 -17.83 11.18
CA LYS A 33 5.03 -18.01 10.39
C LYS A 33 5.15 -19.40 9.75
N GLN A 34 4.70 -20.44 10.45
CA GLN A 34 4.84 -21.83 10.00
C GLN A 34 3.73 -22.26 9.01
N GLU A 35 2.66 -21.48 8.88
CA GLU A 35 1.52 -21.81 8.01
C GLU A 35 1.72 -21.35 6.56
N TYR A 36 2.61 -20.37 6.33
CA TYR A 36 2.83 -19.78 5.01
C TYR A 36 4.33 -19.66 4.69
N PRO A 37 4.73 -19.86 3.42
CA PRO A 37 6.12 -19.75 2.99
C PRO A 37 6.63 -18.29 3.03
N GLU A 38 7.94 -18.09 3.03
CA GLU A 38 8.55 -16.75 3.16
C GLU A 38 8.20 -15.82 1.99
N GLU A 39 7.99 -16.36 0.80
CA GLU A 39 7.55 -15.61 -0.38
C GLU A 39 6.18 -14.97 -0.16
N TRP A 40 5.28 -15.66 0.56
CA TRP A 40 3.96 -15.14 0.90
C TRP A 40 4.07 -13.93 1.84
N TRP A 41 4.91 -14.05 2.89
CA TRP A 41 5.17 -12.94 3.81
C TRP A 41 5.88 -11.77 3.13
N THR A 42 6.78 -12.06 2.19
CA THR A 42 7.44 -11.05 1.37
C THR A 42 6.41 -10.32 0.50
N ALA A 43 5.52 -11.05 -0.17
CA ALA A 43 4.47 -10.46 -0.99
C ALA A 43 3.53 -9.58 -0.15
N LEU A 44 3.12 -10.03 1.03
CA LEU A 44 2.28 -9.26 1.94
C LEU A 44 2.96 -7.97 2.41
N ARG A 45 4.27 -8.01 2.73
CA ARG A 45 5.04 -6.81 3.07
C ARG A 45 5.10 -5.81 1.90
N TYR A 46 5.29 -6.27 0.67
CA TYR A 46 5.24 -5.40 -0.50
C TYR A 46 3.86 -4.80 -0.74
N ALA A 47 2.78 -5.60 -0.62
CA ALA A 47 1.42 -5.08 -0.72
C ALA A 47 1.15 -4.01 0.35
N ALA A 48 1.53 -4.26 1.60
CA ALA A 48 1.42 -3.31 2.70
C ALA A 48 2.24 -2.02 2.48
N LEU A 49 3.46 -2.15 1.96
CA LEU A 49 4.31 -1.00 1.66
C LEU A 49 3.71 -0.10 0.57
N LEU A 50 3.05 -0.71 -0.43
CA LEU A 50 2.67 -0.02 -1.67
C LEU A 50 1.18 0.38 -1.73
N HIS A 51 0.32 -0.15 -0.83
CA HIS A 51 -1.15 -0.04 -0.96
C HIS A 51 -1.66 1.40 -1.11
N ASP A 52 -1.04 2.33 -0.38
CA ASP A 52 -1.50 3.72 -0.23
C ASP A 52 -0.63 4.75 -0.97
N LEU A 53 0.27 4.32 -1.87
CA LEU A 53 1.11 5.25 -2.65
C LEU A 53 0.28 6.31 -3.38
N GLY A 54 -0.90 5.97 -3.89
CA GLY A 54 -1.81 6.89 -4.56
C GLY A 54 -2.33 8.02 -3.66
N LYS A 55 -2.13 7.98 -2.34
CA LYS A 55 -2.50 9.08 -1.45
C LYS A 55 -1.64 10.32 -1.64
N ILE A 56 -0.51 10.24 -2.35
CA ILE A 56 0.30 11.41 -2.72
C ILE A 56 -0.42 12.35 -3.71
N ASP A 57 -1.52 11.89 -4.33
CA ASP A 57 -2.34 12.69 -5.22
C ASP A 57 -2.75 14.04 -4.59
N PRO A 58 -2.50 15.17 -5.27
CA PRO A 58 -2.90 16.49 -4.77
C PRO A 58 -4.40 16.59 -4.47
N ALA A 59 -5.27 15.93 -5.24
CA ALA A 59 -6.70 15.96 -4.96
C ALA A 59 -7.06 15.16 -3.70
N PHE A 60 -6.39 14.03 -3.45
CA PHE A 60 -6.48 13.29 -2.19
C PHE A 60 -6.00 14.12 -0.99
N GLN A 61 -4.84 14.79 -1.10
CA GLN A 61 -4.32 15.63 -0.02
C GLN A 61 -5.24 16.81 0.29
N LYS A 62 -5.71 17.51 -0.75
CA LYS A 62 -6.67 18.61 -0.61
C LYS A 62 -7.99 18.17 0.03
N LYS A 63 -8.47 16.95 -0.30
CA LYS A 63 -9.65 16.36 0.33
C LYS A 63 -9.47 16.16 1.84
N LEU A 64 -8.27 15.78 2.29
CA LEU A 64 -7.98 15.62 3.72
C LEU A 64 -7.97 16.97 4.45
N GLU A 65 -7.41 18.01 3.82
CA GLU A 65 -7.30 19.36 4.39
C GLU A 65 -8.66 20.08 4.42
N GLU A 66 -9.34 20.16 3.28
CA GLU A 66 -10.54 21.00 3.13
C GLU A 66 -11.84 20.27 3.50
N ARG A 67 -11.79 18.94 3.70
CA ARG A 67 -12.96 18.05 3.86
C ARG A 67 -14.01 18.21 2.75
N LYS A 68 -13.62 18.75 1.59
CA LYS A 68 -14.48 18.91 0.42
C LYS A 68 -14.35 17.70 -0.49
N VAL A 69 -15.46 17.31 -1.10
CA VAL A 69 -15.47 16.24 -2.11
C VAL A 69 -14.91 16.81 -3.42
N THR A 70 -13.64 16.54 -3.68
CA THR A 70 -13.05 16.68 -5.01
C THR A 70 -13.22 15.34 -5.75
N GLN A 71 -13.50 15.39 -7.05
CA GLN A 71 -13.37 14.18 -7.88
C GLN A 71 -11.90 13.76 -7.83
N SER A 72 -11.62 12.61 -7.25
CA SER A 72 -10.27 12.02 -7.19
C SER A 72 -10.35 10.60 -7.71
N LEU A 73 -9.37 10.18 -8.51
CA LEU A 73 -9.18 8.77 -8.82
C LEU A 73 -9.06 8.00 -7.49
N PRO A 74 -9.62 6.77 -7.37
CA PRO A 74 -9.39 5.96 -6.19
C PRO A 74 -7.89 5.77 -5.96
N HIS A 75 -7.40 6.11 -4.77
CA HIS A 75 -5.96 6.03 -4.48
C HIS A 75 -5.43 4.60 -4.62
N SER A 76 -6.23 3.57 -4.37
CA SER A 76 -5.84 2.18 -4.63
C SER A 76 -5.49 1.91 -6.09
N ILE A 77 -6.23 2.51 -7.03
CA ILE A 77 -5.96 2.41 -8.47
C ILE A 77 -4.77 3.28 -8.85
N LEU A 78 -4.67 4.50 -8.30
CA LEU A 78 -3.51 5.35 -8.56
C LEU A 78 -2.19 4.73 -8.05
N SER A 79 -2.21 4.04 -6.91
CA SER A 79 -1.06 3.30 -6.39
C SER A 79 -0.47 2.36 -7.43
N ILE A 80 -1.30 1.68 -8.22
CA ILE A 80 -0.84 0.74 -9.26
C ILE A 80 0.01 1.44 -10.33
N PHE A 81 -0.38 2.65 -10.74
CA PHE A 81 0.37 3.41 -11.75
C PHE A 81 1.75 3.89 -11.26
N LEU A 82 1.99 3.86 -9.95
CA LEU A 82 3.26 4.25 -9.33
C LEU A 82 4.20 3.04 -9.09
N ILE A 83 3.74 1.82 -9.36
CA ILE A 83 4.50 0.61 -9.13
C ILE A 83 5.06 0.11 -10.46
N GLN A 84 6.38 -0.02 -10.56
CA GLN A 84 7.02 -0.75 -11.65
C GLN A 84 7.16 -2.22 -11.23
N PRO A 85 6.36 -3.16 -11.80
CA PRO A 85 6.29 -4.51 -11.28
C PRO A 85 7.63 -5.25 -11.34
N ASP A 86 8.45 -4.98 -12.36
CA ASP A 86 9.75 -5.64 -12.52
C ASP A 86 10.79 -5.25 -11.45
N ASN A 87 10.52 -4.22 -10.62
CA ASN A 87 11.35 -3.88 -9.46
C ASN A 87 10.99 -4.71 -8.21
N LEU A 88 9.93 -5.52 -8.26
CA LEU A 88 9.59 -6.45 -7.17
C LEU A 88 10.53 -7.67 -7.23
N PRO A 89 10.95 -8.23 -6.07
CA PRO A 89 11.99 -9.27 -5.99
C PRO A 89 11.45 -10.68 -6.32
N PHE A 90 10.49 -10.78 -7.23
CA PHE A 90 9.85 -12.02 -7.64
C PHE A 90 10.10 -12.23 -9.14
N THR A 91 11.08 -13.05 -9.48
CA THR A 91 11.53 -13.29 -10.87
C THR A 91 11.29 -14.72 -11.32
N GLY A 92 11.43 -14.99 -12.63
CA GLY A 92 11.23 -16.33 -13.19
C GLY A 92 9.82 -16.86 -12.89
N ASP A 93 9.75 -18.05 -12.30
CA ASP A 93 8.50 -18.76 -11.99
C ASP A 93 7.63 -18.05 -10.93
N GLN A 94 8.16 -17.04 -10.24
CA GLN A 94 7.42 -16.26 -9.25
C GLN A 94 6.71 -15.02 -9.82
N LYS A 95 6.68 -14.85 -11.15
CA LYS A 95 6.07 -13.68 -11.81
C LYS A 95 4.60 -13.47 -11.41
N GLU A 96 3.86 -14.54 -11.16
CA GLU A 96 2.45 -14.48 -10.70
C GLU A 96 2.32 -13.77 -9.34
N ILE A 97 3.31 -13.88 -8.45
CA ILE A 97 3.31 -13.18 -7.15
C ILE A 97 3.28 -11.66 -7.36
N ARG A 98 3.93 -11.14 -8.40
CA ARG A 98 3.86 -9.71 -8.74
C ARG A 98 2.43 -9.27 -9.03
N GLN A 99 1.67 -10.09 -9.77
CA GLN A 99 0.27 -9.82 -10.09
C GLN A 99 -0.63 -9.93 -8.85
N ILE A 100 -0.32 -10.84 -7.93
CA ILE A 100 -1.00 -10.95 -6.63
C ILE A 100 -0.78 -9.67 -5.80
N ILE A 101 0.45 -9.15 -5.74
CA ILE A 101 0.75 -7.89 -5.03
C ILE A 101 -0.03 -6.73 -5.63
N LEU A 102 0.00 -6.57 -6.96
CA LEU A 102 -0.75 -5.50 -7.63
C LEU A 102 -2.27 -5.65 -7.41
N SER A 103 -2.79 -6.87 -7.45
CA SER A 103 -4.21 -7.13 -7.17
C SER A 103 -4.56 -6.75 -5.73
N ALA A 104 -3.74 -7.15 -4.76
CA ALA A 104 -3.94 -6.79 -3.36
C ALA A 104 -3.93 -5.27 -3.15
N VAL A 105 -3.03 -4.55 -3.81
CA VAL A 105 -3.00 -3.07 -3.80
C VAL A 105 -4.25 -2.48 -4.44
N ALA A 106 -4.68 -2.96 -5.61
CA ALA A 106 -5.83 -2.39 -6.32
C ALA A 106 -7.15 -2.57 -5.55
N PHE A 107 -7.30 -3.73 -4.91
CA PHE A 107 -8.55 -4.16 -4.27
C PHE A 107 -8.57 -3.99 -2.75
N HIS A 108 -7.63 -3.28 -2.11
CA HIS A 108 -7.57 -3.19 -0.65
C HIS A 108 -8.76 -2.47 0.02
N HIS A 109 -9.61 -1.76 -0.75
CA HIS A 109 -10.89 -1.21 -0.27
C HIS A 109 -12.11 -2.08 -0.60
N TRP A 110 -11.94 -3.15 -1.38
CA TRP A 110 -13.03 -4.04 -1.75
C TRP A 110 -13.47 -4.89 -0.56
N ARG A 111 -14.77 -5.01 -0.33
CA ARG A 111 -15.39 -5.76 0.77
C ARG A 111 -16.55 -6.59 0.27
#